data_AF-A0A168N7S6-F1
#
_entry.id   AF-A0A168N7S6-F1
#
_cell.length_a   1.000
_cell.length_b   1.000
_cell.length_c   1.000
_cell.angle_alpha   90.00
_cell.angle_beta   90.00
_cell.angle_gamma   90.00
#
_symmetry.space_group_name_H-M   'P 1'
#
loop_
_entity.id
_entity.type
_entity.pdbx_description
1 polymer ?
#
loop_
_entity_poly.entity_id
_entity_poly.type
_entity_poly.pdbx_seq_one_letter_code
_entity_poly.pdbx_strand_id
1 'polypeptide(L)' 'MLSLDNNYPIQPTVAANAFAQVIMVLRKTSIQVLVLLMELHPCHPIWQHLLFSDPAYLSFKRGLLQN' A
#
# COMPACT_ATOMS: atom_id res chain seq x y z
N MET A 1 10.23 -22.43 37.17
CA MET A 1 11.29 -21.97 36.25
C MET A 1 10.73 -22.06 34.84
N LEU A 2 10.05 -21.01 34.37
CA LEU A 2 9.50 -20.94 33.01
C LEU A 2 10.58 -20.31 32.13
N SER A 3 11.40 -21.14 31.49
CA SER A 3 12.30 -20.67 30.44
C SER A 3 11.42 -20.34 29.23
N LEU A 4 11.11 -19.05 29.07
CA LEU A 4 10.56 -18.53 27.82
C LEU A 4 11.66 -18.68 26.78
N ASP A 5 11.69 -19.83 26.09
CA ASP A 5 12.57 -20.06 24.97
C ASP A 5 12.13 -19.16 23.82
N ASN A 6 12.65 -17.94 23.84
CA ASN A 6 12.31 -16.84 22.95
C ASN A 6 13.24 -16.80 21.72
N ASN A 7 13.89 -17.92 21.39
CA ASN A 7 15.00 -17.98 20.44
C ASN A 7 14.65 -18.69 19.12
N TYR A 8 13.51 -18.39 18.53
CA TYR A 8 13.35 -18.59 17.09
C TYR A 8 13.58 -17.25 16.38
N PRO A 9 14.82 -16.94 15.95
CA PRO A 9 15.05 -15.78 15.11
C PRO A 9 14.29 -16.02 13.82
N ILE A 10 13.18 -15.31 13.61
CA ILE A 10 12.51 -15.28 12.32
C ILE A 10 13.57 -14.84 11.32
N GLN A 11 13.88 -15.73 10.39
CA GLN A 11 14.91 -15.48 9.40
C GLN A 11 14.57 -14.15 8.70
N PRO A 12 15.47 -13.15 8.68
CA PRO A 12 15.17 -11.83 8.12
C PRO A 12 14.57 -11.90 6.71
N THR A 13 14.97 -12.91 5.94
CA THR A 13 14.41 -13.24 4.62
C THR A 13 12.94 -13.66 4.66
N VAL A 14 12.53 -14.50 5.63
CA VAL A 14 11.14 -14.94 5.79
C VAL A 14 10.25 -13.76 6.21
N ALA A 15 10.72 -12.93 7.15
CA ALA A 15 10.01 -11.72 7.56
C ALA A 15 9.86 -10.71 6.39
N ALA A 16 10.95 -10.47 5.64
CA ALA A 16 10.93 -9.58 4.48
C ALA A 16 9.97 -10.09 3.39
N ASN A 17 9.97 -11.40 3.11
CA ASN A 17 9.07 -12.00 2.12
C ASN A 17 7.60 -11.90 2.57
N ALA A 18 7.30 -12.15 3.85
CA ALA A 18 5.95 -11.98 4.39
C ALA A 18 5.50 -10.51 4.31
N PHE A 19 6.39 -9.57 4.65
CA PHE A 19 6.10 -8.14 4.55
C PHE A 19 5.89 -7.68 3.10
N ALA A 20 6.68 -8.21 2.15
CA ALA A 20 6.49 -7.94 0.73
C ALA A 20 5.11 -8.42 0.23
N GLN A 21 4.66 -9.59 0.70
CA GLN A 21 3.31 -10.08 0.38
C GLN A 21 2.22 -9.15 0.96
N VAL A 22 2.37 -8.71 2.20
CA VAL A 22 1.45 -7.75 2.82
C VAL A 22 1.43 -6.44 2.05
N ILE A 23 2.59 -5.90 1.67
CA ILE A 23 2.69 -4.69 0.84
C ILE A 23 2.03 -4.92 -0.52
N MET A 24 2.18 -6.09 -1.14
CA MET A 24 1.56 -6.38 -2.43
C MET A 24 0.04 -6.36 -2.35
N VAL A 25 -0.54 -6.96 -1.30
CA VAL A 25 -2.00 -6.95 -1.05
C VAL A 25 -2.49 -5.54 -0.69
N LEU A 26 -1.75 -4.86 0.18
CA LEU A 26 -2.06 -3.51 0.61
C LEU A 26 -1.98 -2.52 -0.56
N ARG A 27 -1.00 -2.66 -1.45
CA ARG A 27 -0.82 -1.76 -2.59
C ARG A 27 -2.05 -1.70 -3.48
N LYS A 28 -2.67 -2.84 -3.81
CA LYS A 28 -3.86 -2.86 -4.68
C LYS A 28 -5.05 -2.17 -4.02
N THR A 29 -5.31 -2.48 -2.75
CA THR A 29 -6.43 -1.91 -1.99
C THR A 29 -6.20 -0.45 -1.64
N SER A 30 -4.98 -0.06 -1.26
CA SER A 30 -4.60 1.32 -1.01
C SER A 30 -4.81 2.19 -2.23
N ILE A 31 -4.33 1.80 -3.43
CA ILE A 31 -4.49 2.67 -4.61
C ILE A 31 -5.97 2.86 -4.97
N GLN A 32 -6.81 1.82 -4.85
CA GLN A 32 -8.27 1.94 -5.04
C GLN A 32 -8.89 2.91 -4.03
N VAL A 33 -8.54 2.79 -2.75
CA VAL A 33 -9.05 3.66 -1.68
C VAL A 33 -8.55 5.10 -1.83
N LEU A 34 -7.31 5.31 -2.26
CA LEU A 34 -6.76 6.64 -2.53
C LEU A 34 -7.50 7.34 -3.69
N VAL A 35 -7.88 6.61 -4.74
CA VAL A 35 -8.74 7.16 -5.82
C VAL A 35 -10.10 7.60 -5.28
N LEU A 36 -10.74 6.79 -4.44
CA LEU A 36 -12.01 7.15 -3.79
C LEU A 36 -11.87 8.37 -2.86
N LEU A 37 -10.75 8.44 -2.12
CA LEU A 37 -10.49 9.53 -1.20
C LEU A 37 -10.24 10.87 -1.95
N MET A 38 -9.71 10.83 -3.18
CA MET A 38 -9.61 12.01 -4.05
C MET A 38 -10.99 12.55 -4.46
N GLU A 39 -11.96 11.69 -4.74
CA GLU A 39 -13.33 12.10 -5.07
C GLU A 39 -14.01 12.75 -3.86
N LEU A 40 -13.75 12.22 -2.66
CA LEU A 40 -14.33 12.75 -1.42
C LEU A 40 -13.69 14.07 -0.97
N HIS A 41 -12.36 14.22 -1.13
CA HIS A 41 -11.60 15.37 -0.63
C HIS A 41 -10.65 15.94 -1.69
N PRO A 42 -11.14 16.50 -2.81
CA PRO A 42 -10.30 16.89 -3.94
C PRO A 42 -9.26 17.96 -3.63
N CYS A 43 -9.44 18.74 -2.55
CA CYS A 43 -8.54 19.84 -2.16
C CYS A 43 -7.50 19.45 -1.08
N HIS A 44 -7.32 18.16 -0.78
CA HIS A 44 -6.35 17.75 0.24
C HIS A 44 -4.89 17.95 -0.25
N PRO A 45 -3.97 18.51 0.56
CA PRO A 45 -2.57 18.77 0.16
C PRO A 45 -1.81 17.52 -0.28
N ILE A 46 -2.20 16.33 0.20
CA ILE A 46 -1.58 15.06 -0.18
C ILE A 46 -1.62 14.81 -1.70
N TRP A 47 -2.63 15.33 -2.40
CA TRP A 47 -2.80 15.16 -3.84
C TRP A 47 -1.77 15.92 -4.68
N GLN A 48 -1.08 16.89 -4.07
CA GLN A 48 0.01 17.63 -4.73
C GLN A 48 1.31 16.82 -4.75
N HIS A 49 1.34 15.65 -4.10
CA HIS A 49 2.50 14.78 -4.13
C HIS A 49 2.73 14.21 -5.54
N LEU A 50 3.99 14.16 -5.97
CA LEU A 50 4.42 13.70 -7.30
C LEU A 50 3.87 12.32 -7.68
N LEU A 51 3.67 11.44 -6.69
CA LEU A 51 3.03 10.12 -6.87
C LEU A 51 1.66 10.20 -7.58
N PHE A 52 0.88 11.25 -7.33
CA PHE A 52 -0.46 11.42 -7.92
C PHE A 52 -0.44 12.06 -9.30
N SER A 53 0.71 12.61 -9.69
CA SER A 53 0.96 13.12 -11.04
C SER A 53 1.64 12.08 -11.93
N ASP A 54 2.04 10.94 -11.37
CA ASP A 54 2.70 9.87 -12.11
C ASP A 54 1.79 9.30 -13.21
N PRO A 55 2.29 9.12 -14.46
CA PRO A 55 1.48 8.60 -15.55
C PRO A 55 0.87 7.21 -15.29
N ALA A 56 1.56 6.33 -14.55
CA ALA A 56 1.05 5.01 -14.23
C ALA A 56 -0.08 5.09 -13.21
N TYR A 57 0.02 5.99 -12.22
CA TYR A 57 -1.08 6.28 -11.30
C TYR A 57 -2.31 6.85 -12.03
N LEU A 58 -2.12 7.84 -12.92
CA LEU A 58 -3.21 8.45 -13.68
C LEU A 58 -3.92 7.44 -14.60
N SER A 59 -3.15 6.55 -15.25
CA SER A 59 -3.70 5.44 -16.04
C SER A 59 -4.55 4.50 -15.19
N PHE A 60 -4.06 4.14 -14.00
CA PHE A 60 -4.80 3.29 -13.06
C PHE A 60 -6.09 3.98 -12.56
N LYS A 61 -6.02 5.25 -12.16
CA LYS A 61 -7.20 6.04 -11.74
C LYS A 61 -8.28 6.03 -12.83
N ARG A 62 -7.89 6.22 -14.09
CA ARG A 62 -8.82 6.19 -15.24
C ARG A 62 -9.47 4.81 -15.41
N GLY A 63 -8.69 3.74 -15.34
CA GLY A 63 -9.21 2.37 -15.49
C GLY A 63 -10.21 1.97 -14.40
N LEU A 64 -10.12 2.55 -13.21
CA LEU A 64 -11.09 2.34 -12.14
C LEU A 64 -12.40 3.12 -12.32
N LEU A 65 -12.35 4.29 -12.94
CA LEU A 65 -13.53 5.15 -13.14
C LEU A 65 -14.33 4.81 -14.40
N GLN A 66 -13.78 3.96 -15.29
CA GLN A 66 -14.38 3.58 -16.57
C GLN A 66 -14.99 2.17 -16.58
N ASN A 67 -14.97 1.47 -15.45
CA ASN A 67 -15.72 0.22 -15.22
C ASN A 67 -17.08 0.53 -14.59
#